data_AF-A0A1C6CPT7-F1
#
_entry.id   AF-A0A1C6CPT7-F1
#
_cell.length_a   1.000
_cell.length_b   1.000
_cell.length_c   1.000
_cell.angle_alpha   90.00
_cell.angle_beta   90.00
_cell.angle_gamma   90.00
#
_symmetry.space_group_name_H-M   'P 1'
#
loop_
_entity.id
_entity.type
_entity.pdbx_description
1 polymer ?
#
loop_
_entity_poly.entity_id
_entity_poly.type
_entity_poly.pdbx_seq_one_letter_code
_entity_poly.pdbx_strand_id
1 'polypeptide(L)'
;MPVQEKNLLKTEQISQSIFEILENNFDLKLDKNNKNIKDQNFFGKIIKFKARDLVYLIYLLEKKYDIVFSEDDIDNVSMYTINGLSEIVSEHLN
;
A
#
# COMPACT_ATOMS: atom_id res chain seq x y z
N MET A 1 -21.16 -9.37 11.21
CA MET A 1 -20.70 -8.02 10.85
C MET A 1 -21.18 -7.71 9.43
N PRO A 2 -21.68 -6.51 9.15
CA PRO A 2 -22.01 -6.06 7.80
C PRO A 2 -20.80 -6.13 6.84
N VAL A 3 -21.06 -6.38 5.55
CA VAL A 3 -20.04 -6.58 4.50
C VAL A 3 -19.05 -5.40 4.41
N GLN A 4 -19.55 -4.17 4.61
CA GLN A 4 -18.74 -2.95 4.58
C GLN A 4 -17.69 -2.88 5.71
N GLU A 5 -18.01 -3.35 6.92
CA GLU A 5 -17.05 -3.38 8.04
C GLU A 5 -15.94 -4.41 7.81
N LYS A 6 -16.25 -5.53 7.14
CA LYS A 6 -15.26 -6.57 6.83
C LYS A 6 -14.22 -6.07 5.82
N ASN A 7 -14.65 -5.32 4.83
CA ASN A 7 -13.77 -4.72 3.82
C ASN A 7 -12.87 -3.63 4.42
N LEU A 8 -13.43 -2.80 5.31
CA LEU A 8 -12.67 -1.77 6.02
C LEU A 8 -11.58 -2.37 6.95
N LEU A 9 -11.91 -3.46 7.65
CA LEU A 9 -10.93 -4.15 8.50
C LEU A 9 -9.77 -4.74 7.67
N LYS A 10 -10.07 -5.24 6.48
CA LYS A 10 -9.09 -5.83 5.55
C LYS A 10 -8.12 -4.79 5.01
N THR A 11 -8.62 -3.65 4.53
CA THR A 11 -7.77 -2.56 4.01
C THR A 11 -6.87 -1.97 5.09
N GLU A 12 -7.35 -1.83 6.34
CA GLU A 12 -6.52 -1.35 7.44
C GLU A 12 -5.40 -2.33 7.81
N GLN A 13 -5.66 -3.65 7.77
CA GLN A 13 -4.63 -4.68 7.97
C GLN A 13 -3.55 -4.65 6.87
N ILE A 14 -3.96 -4.39 5.62
CA ILE A 14 -3.03 -4.24 4.50
C ILE A 14 -2.21 -2.95 4.67
N SER A 15 -2.84 -1.84 5.06
CA SER A 15 -2.16 -0.58 5.33
C SER A 15 -1.07 -0.76 6.40
N GLN A 16 -1.40 -1.42 7.50
CA GLN A 16 -0.43 -1.76 8.55
C GLN A 16 0.73 -2.62 8.02
N SER A 17 0.43 -3.60 7.16
CA SER A 17 1.46 -4.42 6.52
C SER A 17 2.37 -3.62 5.60
N ILE A 18 1.83 -2.63 4.88
CA ILE A 18 2.63 -1.70 4.06
C ILE A 18 3.56 -0.90 4.97
N PHE A 19 3.08 -0.34 6.08
CA PHE A 19 3.95 0.36 7.03
C PHE A 19 5.09 -0.51 7.57
N GLU A 20 4.82 -1.77 7.88
CA GLU A 20 5.85 -2.72 8.32
C GLU A 20 6.88 -2.98 7.22
N ILE A 21 6.46 -3.10 5.96
CA ILE A 21 7.37 -3.22 4.82
C ILE A 21 8.22 -1.94 4.67
N LEU A 22 7.60 -0.76 4.75
CA LEU A 22 8.32 0.52 4.66
C LEU A 22 9.39 0.64 5.75
N GLU A 23 9.08 0.24 6.98
CA GLU A 23 10.02 0.27 8.09
C GLU A 23 11.15 -0.76 7.93
N ASN A 24 10.83 -2.02 7.58
CA ASN A 24 11.79 -3.12 7.57
C ASN A 24 12.63 -3.23 6.29
N ASN A 25 12.08 -2.81 5.15
CA ASN A 25 12.70 -3.00 3.83
C ASN A 25 13.22 -1.70 3.21
N PHE A 26 12.72 -0.54 3.64
CA PHE A 26 13.08 0.76 3.09
C PHE A 26 13.72 1.72 4.11
N ASP A 27 13.87 1.29 5.37
CA ASP A 27 14.35 2.12 6.50
C ASP A 27 13.51 3.42 6.65
N LEU A 28 12.22 3.34 6.30
CA LEU A 28 11.31 4.49 6.29
C LEU A 28 10.32 4.39 7.45
N LYS A 29 10.61 5.11 8.53
CA LYS A 29 9.75 5.20 9.71
C LYS A 29 8.77 6.35 9.58
N LEU A 30 7.54 6.02 9.20
CA LEU A 30 6.43 6.95 9.09
C LEU A 30 5.57 6.94 10.36
N ASP A 31 5.05 8.10 10.76
CA ASP A 31 4.09 8.19 11.85
C ASP A 31 2.74 7.59 11.42
N LYS A 32 2.46 6.37 11.87
CA LYS A 32 1.23 5.62 11.55
C LYS A 32 -0.03 6.33 12.04
N ASN A 33 0.08 7.22 13.04
CA ASN A 33 -1.06 7.98 13.58
C ASN A 33 -1.37 9.25 12.78
N ASN A 34 -0.43 9.70 11.93
CA ASN A 34 -0.64 10.85 11.06
C ASN A 34 -1.53 10.44 9.88
N LYS A 35 -2.83 10.72 9.98
CA LYS A 35 -3.80 10.38 8.92
C LYS A 35 -3.38 10.87 7.53
N ASN A 36 -2.71 12.02 7.44
CA ASN A 36 -2.31 12.60 6.16
C ASN A 36 -1.23 11.78 5.46
N ILE A 37 -0.49 10.91 6.17
CA ILE A 37 0.61 10.14 5.58
C ILE A 37 0.11 9.08 4.61
N LYS A 38 -1.07 8.49 4.90
CA LYS A 38 -1.62 7.39 4.10
C LYS A 38 -2.06 7.85 2.70
N ASP A 39 -2.39 9.14 2.58
CA ASP A 39 -2.78 9.79 1.32
C ASP A 39 -1.61 10.51 0.63
N GLN A 40 -0.39 10.48 1.22
CA GLN A 40 0.77 11.05 0.53
C GLN A 40 1.17 10.18 -0.65
N ASN A 41 1.49 10.84 -1.76
CA ASN A 41 2.07 10.16 -2.90
C ASN A 41 3.45 9.60 -2.53
N PHE A 42 3.75 8.36 -2.92
CA PHE A 42 5.04 7.71 -2.69
C PHE A 42 6.21 8.52 -3.27
N PHE A 43 6.03 9.15 -4.43
CA PHE A 43 7.03 10.03 -5.06
C PHE A 43 7.01 11.47 -4.52
N GLY A 44 6.15 11.75 -3.55
CA GLY A 44 6.01 13.05 -2.93
C GLY A 44 7.18 13.42 -2.01
N LYS A 45 7.17 14.66 -1.52
CA LYS A 45 8.26 15.22 -0.70
C LYS A 45 8.46 14.53 0.65
N ILE A 46 7.49 13.75 1.12
CA ILE A 46 7.56 13.09 2.43
C ILE A 46 8.14 11.69 2.27
N ILE A 47 7.53 10.85 1.43
CA ILE A 47 7.94 9.45 1.26
C ILE A 47 9.17 9.33 0.33
N LYS A 48 9.28 10.20 -0.69
CA LYS A 48 10.44 10.32 -1.59
C LYS A 48 10.93 9.01 -2.20
N PHE A 49 10.02 8.09 -2.50
CA PHE A 49 10.37 6.90 -3.25
C PHE A 49 10.96 7.27 -4.61
N LYS A 50 11.84 6.41 -5.11
CA LYS A 50 12.21 6.35 -6.52
C LYS A 50 11.40 5.25 -7.20
N ALA A 51 11.36 5.26 -8.52
CA ALA A 51 10.64 4.22 -9.29
C ALA A 51 11.03 2.79 -8.86
N ARG A 52 12.32 2.55 -8.64
CA ARG A 52 12.83 1.26 -8.13
C ARG A 52 12.21 0.86 -6.79
N ASP A 53 12.01 1.82 -5.89
CA ASP A 53 11.50 1.53 -4.55
C ASP A 53 10.02 1.12 -4.61
N LEU A 54 9.23 1.74 -5.50
CA LEU A 54 7.86 1.31 -5.77
C LEU A 54 7.81 -0.09 -6.42
N VAL A 55 8.65 -0.36 -7.41
CA VAL A 55 8.75 -1.70 -8.04
C VAL A 55 9.09 -2.77 -6.99
N TYR A 56 9.98 -2.46 -6.06
CA TYR A 56 10.32 -3.39 -4.99
C TYR A 56 9.18 -3.57 -3.99
N LEU A 57 8.45 -2.50 -3.65
CA LEU A 57 7.26 -2.59 -2.80
C LEU A 57 6.18 -3.47 -3.43
N ILE A 58 5.92 -3.30 -4.73
CA ILE A 58 4.99 -4.13 -5.52
C ILE A 58 5.37 -5.60 -5.40
N TYR A 59 6.62 -5.94 -5.71
CA TYR A 59 7.13 -7.30 -5.60
C TYR A 59 6.96 -7.90 -4.19
N LEU A 60 7.23 -7.12 -3.14
CA LEU A 60 7.06 -7.58 -1.75
C LEU A 60 5.60 -7.86 -1.41
N LEU A 61 4.66 -7.06 -1.94
CA LEU A 61 3.23 -7.25 -1.74
C LEU A 61 2.70 -8.46 -2.52
N GLU A 62 3.09 -8.63 -3.79
CA GLU A 62 2.77 -9.82 -4.58
C GLU A 62 3.19 -11.08 -3.84
N LYS A 63 4.44 -11.12 -3.36
CA LYS A 63 4.96 -12.27 -2.60
C LYS A 63 4.22 -12.49 -1.27
N LYS A 64 3.89 -11.41 -0.55
CA LYS A 64 3.24 -11.50 0.77
C LYS A 64 1.81 -11.99 0.68
N TYR A 65 1.08 -11.56 -0.35
CA TYR A 65 -0.35 -11.79 -0.50
C TYR A 65 -0.70 -12.86 -1.55
N ASP A 66 0.29 -13.39 -2.27
CA ASP A 66 0.12 -14.35 -3.37
C ASP A 66 -0.80 -13.80 -4.47
N ILE A 67 -0.53 -12.55 -4.87
CA ILE A 67 -1.27 -11.81 -5.91
C ILE A 67 -0.33 -11.38 -7.03
N VAL A 68 -0.90 -10.93 -8.16
CA VAL A 68 -0.16 -10.34 -9.28
C VAL A 68 -0.83 -9.03 -9.68
N PHE A 69 -0.10 -7.92 -9.64
CA PHE A 69 -0.65 -6.65 -10.11
C PHE A 69 -0.71 -6.64 -11.64
N SER A 70 -1.83 -6.17 -12.17
CA SER A 70 -2.05 -5.96 -13.61
C SER A 70 -1.49 -4.62 -14.08
N GLU A 71 -1.36 -4.43 -15.41
CA GLU A 71 -1.00 -3.12 -15.97
C GLU A 71 -2.03 -2.03 -15.59
N ASP A 72 -3.32 -2.38 -15.57
CA ASP A 72 -4.39 -1.46 -15.16
C ASP A 72 -4.24 -1.03 -13.69
N ASP A 73 -3.76 -1.91 -12.81
CA ASP A 73 -3.46 -1.55 -11.41
C ASP A 73 -2.32 -0.54 -11.32
N ILE A 74 -1.28 -0.69 -12.14
CA ILE A 74 -0.12 0.20 -12.16
C ILE A 74 -0.49 1.59 -12.72
N ASP A 75 -1.36 1.62 -13.73
CA ASP A 75 -1.83 2.87 -14.35
C ASP A 75 -2.86 3.60 -13.47
N ASN A 76 -3.41 2.93 -12.45
CA ASN A 76 -4.34 3.53 -11.51
C ASN A 76 -3.65 4.57 -10.60
N VAL A 77 -4.17 5.80 -10.56
CA VAL A 77 -3.63 6.89 -9.73
C VAL A 77 -3.62 6.53 -8.23
N SER A 78 -4.54 5.68 -7.77
CA SER A 78 -4.60 5.21 -6.38
C SER A 78 -3.38 4.37 -5.98
N MET A 79 -2.70 3.73 -6.94
CA MET A 79 -1.49 2.92 -6.75
C MET A 79 -0.38 3.67 -5.99
N TYR A 80 -0.38 4.99 -6.09
CA TYR A 80 0.72 5.83 -5.62
C TYR A 80 0.57 6.32 -4.17
N THR A 81 -0.41 5.82 -3.41
CA THR A 81 -0.61 6.14 -1.99
C THR A 81 -0.78 4.87 -1.17
N ILE A 82 -0.57 4.93 0.15
CA ILE A 82 -0.76 3.75 1.02
C ILE A 82 -2.23 3.33 1.04
N ASN A 83 -3.16 4.28 1.13
CA ASN A 83 -4.59 3.97 1.13
C ASN A 83 -5.02 3.31 -0.18
N GLY A 84 -4.72 3.94 -1.32
CA GLY A 84 -5.11 3.39 -2.62
C GLY A 84 -4.43 2.06 -2.94
N LEU A 85 -3.15 1.88 -2.57
CA LEU A 85 -2.48 0.59 -2.70
C LEU A 85 -3.10 -0.48 -1.80
N SER A 86 -3.56 -0.11 -0.60
CA SER A 86 -4.26 -1.05 0.29
C SER A 86 -5.60 -1.49 -0.28
N GLU A 87 -6.32 -0.57 -0.94
CA GLU A 87 -7.57 -0.87 -1.64
C GLU A 87 -7.34 -1.83 -2.81
N ILE A 88 -6.37 -1.54 -3.69
CA ILE A 88 -6.02 -2.41 -4.85
C ILE A 88 -5.65 -3.82 -4.37
N VAL A 89 -4.76 -3.95 -3.39
CA VAL A 89 -4.40 -5.28 -2.83
C VAL A 89 -5.64 -5.99 -2.28
N SER A 90 -6.56 -5.25 -1.66
CA SER A 90 -7.77 -5.85 -1.09
C SER A 90 -8.71 -6.43 -2.15
N GLU A 91 -8.74 -5.84 -3.35
CA GLU A 91 -9.52 -6.27 -4.50
C GLU A 91 -9.01 -7.60 -5.06
N HIS A 92 -7.70 -7.80 -5.11
CA HIS A 92 -7.07 -9.07 -5.50
C HIS A 92 -7.30 -10.22 -4.51
N LEU A 93 -7.64 -9.89 -3.26
CA LEU A 93 -7.83 -10.86 -2.19
C LEU A 93 -9.32 -11.25 -1.98
N ASN A 94 -10.24 -10.78 -2.83
CA ASN A 94 -11.69 -10.99 -2.69
C ASN A 94 -12.21 -12.17 -3.49
#